data_AF-A0A7S0LHF7-F1
#
_entry.id   AF-A0A7S0LHF7-F1
#
_cell.length_a   1.000
_cell.length_b   1.000
_cell.length_c   1.000
_cell.angle_alpha   90.00
_cell.angle_beta   90.00
_cell.angle_gamma   90.00
#
_symmetry.space_group_name_H-M   'P 1'
#
loop_
_entity.id
_entity.type
_entity.pdbx_description
1 polymer ?
#
loop_
_entity_poly.entity_id
_entity_poly.type
_entity_poly.pdbx_seq_one_letter_code
_entity_poly.pdbx_strand_id
1 'polypeptide(L)'
;HYTTHVGDTITALEVGSLDVDAFFKVMDNSEYFTLNIYVLEHQSYHTDRLSYERGFLVRNAMVIDTQGLTLKHTSMRMFWRVKPTIPLADLYYPEFVGAAAELN
;
A
#
# COMPACT_ATOMS: atom_id res chain seq x y z
N HIS A 1 1.53 9.41 12.77
CA HIS A 1 1.29 7.97 12.57
C HIS A 1 0.01 7.60 13.29
N TYR A 2 -1.01 7.19 12.54
CA TYR A 2 -2.25 6.67 13.11
C TYR A 2 -2.05 5.19 13.45
N THR A 3 -2.69 4.73 14.52
CA THR A 3 -2.66 3.33 14.95
C THR A 3 -4.06 2.80 15.14
N THR A 4 -4.25 1.51 14.86
CA THR A 4 -5.51 0.82 15.17
C THR A 4 -5.65 0.63 16.68
N HIS A 5 -6.84 0.18 17.12
CA HIS A 5 -7.11 -0.17 18.52
C HIS A 5 -6.25 -1.35 19.02
N VAL A 6 -5.75 -2.20 18.12
CA VAL A 6 -4.82 -3.31 18.44
C VAL A 6 -3.35 -2.91 18.34
N GLY A 7 -3.06 -1.65 17.99
CA GLY A 7 -1.71 -1.11 17.95
C GLY A 7 -1.00 -1.20 16.60
N ASP A 8 -1.65 -1.73 15.55
CA ASP A 8 -1.09 -1.76 14.20
C ASP A 8 -0.92 -0.36 13.64
N THR A 9 0.05 -0.18 12.76
CA THR A 9 0.23 1.06 11.98
C THR A 9 -0.83 1.16 10.90
N ILE A 10 -1.20 2.38 10.50
CA ILE A 10 -2.19 2.62 9.43
C ILE A 10 -1.52 3.26 8.23
N THR A 11 -1.74 2.67 7.05
CA THR A 11 -1.42 3.23 5.73
C THR A 11 -2.71 3.58 5.00
N ALA A 12 -2.87 4.85 4.63
CA ALA A 12 -3.99 5.31 3.82
C ALA A 12 -3.59 5.44 2.35
N LEU A 13 -4.41 4.91 1.45
CA LEU A 13 -4.28 4.98 0.00
C LEU A 13 -5.47 5.72 -0.56
N GLU A 14 -5.26 6.94 -1.03
CA GLU A 14 -6.29 7.72 -1.73
C GLU A 14 -6.22 7.42 -3.22
N VAL A 15 -7.16 6.63 -3.73
CA VAL A 15 -7.11 6.14 -5.11
C VAL A 15 -7.62 7.19 -6.09
N GLY A 16 -8.72 7.88 -5.74
CA GLY A 16 -9.39 8.80 -6.67
C GLY A 16 -8.70 10.15 -6.86
N SER A 17 -7.75 10.53 -5.98
CA SER A 17 -6.94 11.75 -6.14
C SER A 17 -5.77 11.57 -7.12
N LEU A 18 -5.50 10.33 -7.57
CA LEU A 18 -4.43 10.03 -8.51
C LEU A 18 -4.75 10.54 -9.92
N ASP A 19 -3.96 11.49 -10.42
CA ASP A 19 -3.96 11.81 -11.86
C ASP A 19 -3.29 10.67 -12.63
N VAL A 20 -4.11 9.77 -13.17
CA VAL A 20 -3.66 8.62 -13.96
C VAL A 20 -2.83 9.06 -15.17
N ASP A 21 -3.20 10.14 -15.85
CA ASP A 21 -2.49 10.54 -17.07
C ASP A 21 -1.12 11.15 -16.75
N ALA A 22 -1.00 11.89 -15.65
CA ALA A 22 0.30 12.34 -15.13
C ALA A 22 1.15 11.16 -14.64
N PHE A 23 0.54 10.22 -13.90
CA PHE A 23 1.22 9.04 -13.35
C PHE A 23 1.94 8.21 -14.43
N PHE A 24 1.30 7.99 -15.59
CA PHE A 24 1.94 7.28 -16.70
C PHE A 24 3.02 8.08 -17.44
N LYS A 25 3.08 9.41 -17.27
CA LYS A 25 4.12 10.27 -17.87
C LYS A 25 5.36 10.39 -17.01
N VAL A 26 5.20 10.37 -15.68
CA VAL A 26 6.29 10.63 -14.73
C VAL A 26 7.02 9.38 -14.28
N MET A 27 6.42 8.20 -14.46
CA MET A 27 6.95 6.95 -13.91
C MET A 27 6.68 5.78 -14.85
N ASP A 28 7.71 5.01 -15.13
CA ASP A 28 7.59 3.75 -15.86
C ASP A 28 7.19 2.57 -14.95
N ASN A 29 6.99 1.39 -15.54
CA ASN A 29 6.58 0.20 -14.78
C ASN A 29 7.68 -0.31 -13.83
N SER A 30 8.95 -0.17 -14.21
CA SER A 30 10.10 -0.62 -13.43
C SER A 30 10.28 0.26 -12.20
N GLU A 31 10.24 1.57 -12.39
CA GLU A 31 10.28 2.57 -11.32
C GLU A 31 9.11 2.39 -10.36
N TYR A 32 7.89 2.19 -10.87
CA TYR A 32 6.73 1.92 -10.03
C TYR A 32 6.89 0.63 -9.20
N PHE A 33 7.41 -0.43 -9.80
CA PHE A 33 7.68 -1.69 -9.11
C PHE A 33 8.74 -1.51 -8.01
N THR A 34 9.86 -0.85 -8.31
CA THR A 34 10.91 -0.52 -7.33
C THR A 34 10.37 0.36 -6.20
N LEU A 35 9.52 1.33 -6.50
CA LEU A 35 8.87 2.17 -5.49
C LEU A 35 8.00 1.34 -4.55
N ASN A 36 7.24 0.38 -5.06
CA ASN A 36 6.41 -0.50 -4.22
C ASN A 36 7.27 -1.36 -3.29
N ILE A 37 8.40 -1.89 -3.78
CA ILE A 37 9.38 -2.59 -2.92
C ILE A 37 9.89 -1.65 -1.83
N TYR A 38 10.31 -0.43 -2.20
CA TYR A 38 10.80 0.55 -1.22
C TYR A 38 9.76 0.86 -0.15
N VAL A 39 8.49 1.04 -0.53
CA VAL A 39 7.39 1.29 0.42
C VAL A 39 7.21 0.11 1.37
N LEU A 40 7.21 -1.12 0.86
CA LEU A 40 7.08 -2.33 1.69
C LEU A 40 8.24 -2.48 2.67
N GLU A 41 9.48 -2.36 2.20
CA GLU A 41 10.69 -2.41 3.05
C GLU A 41 10.68 -1.32 4.12
N HIS A 42 10.35 -0.09 3.72
CA HIS A 42 10.28 1.03 4.64
C HIS A 42 9.23 0.79 5.73
N GLN A 43 8.03 0.33 5.35
CA GLN A 43 6.97 0.05 6.32
C GLN A 43 7.32 -1.13 7.23
N SER A 44 7.85 -2.23 6.67
CA SER A 44 8.30 -3.42 7.40
C SER A 44 9.32 -3.04 8.47
N TYR A 45 10.31 -2.23 8.11
CA TYR A 45 11.32 -1.75 9.06
C TYR A 45 10.70 -1.03 10.27
N HIS A 46 9.71 -0.17 10.06
CA HIS A 46 9.06 0.54 11.15
C HIS A 46 8.16 -0.36 11.99
N THR A 47 7.44 -1.29 11.37
CA THR A 47 6.61 -2.25 12.10
C THR A 47 7.45 -3.22 12.93
N ASP A 48 8.60 -3.67 12.42
CA ASP A 48 9.53 -4.53 13.15
C ASP A 48 10.12 -3.82 14.37
N ARG A 49 10.55 -2.56 14.18
CA ARG A 49 11.05 -1.73 15.28
C ARG A 49 9.99 -1.53 16.36
N LEU A 50 8.75 -1.20 15.96
CA LEU A 50 7.64 -1.04 16.91
C LEU A 50 7.28 -2.36 17.59
N SER A 51 7.40 -3.48 16.88
CA SER A 51 7.16 -4.81 17.46
C SER A 51 8.15 -5.11 18.57
N TYR A 52 9.43 -4.80 18.33
CA TYR A 52 10.48 -4.92 19.34
C TYR A 52 10.22 -4.00 20.54
N GLU A 53 9.91 -2.72 20.30
CA GLU A 53 9.69 -1.72 21.36
C GLU A 53 8.48 -2.04 22.23
N ARG A 54 7.43 -2.65 21.68
CA ARG A 54 6.16 -2.90 22.37
C ARG A 54 6.02 -4.31 22.94
N GLY A 55 6.87 -5.24 22.51
CA GLY A 55 6.83 -6.64 22.97
C GLY A 55 5.67 -7.46 22.39
N PHE A 56 5.03 -6.98 21.31
CA PHE A 56 4.03 -7.71 20.54
C PHE A 56 4.15 -7.38 19.06
N LEU A 57 3.67 -8.27 18.19
CA LEU A 57 3.70 -8.07 16.74
C LEU A 57 2.83 -6.88 16.33
N VAL A 58 3.44 -5.87 15.71
CA VAL A 58 2.79 -4.72 15.10
C VAL A 58 2.74 -4.95 13.59
N ARG A 59 1.56 -4.82 12.99
CA ARG A 59 1.34 -5.00 11.56
C ARG A 59 0.99 -3.67 10.88
N ASN A 60 0.73 -3.73 9.58
CA ASN A 60 0.19 -2.63 8.79
C ASN A 60 -1.29 -2.88 8.47
N ALA A 61 -2.14 -1.93 8.84
CA ALA A 61 -3.54 -1.88 8.44
C ALA A 61 -3.67 -0.93 7.24
N MET A 62 -4.19 -1.44 6.13
CA MET A 62 -4.41 -0.68 4.92
C MET A 62 -5.82 -0.10 4.88
N VAL A 63 -5.92 1.19 4.60
CA VAL A 63 -7.19 1.88 4.37
C VAL A 63 -7.16 2.43 2.95
N ILE A 64 -8.11 2.00 2.12
CA ILE A 64 -8.21 2.39 0.72
C ILE A 64 -9.42 3.31 0.59
N ASP A 65 -9.20 4.58 0.27
CA ASP A 65 -10.27 5.52 -0.04
C ASP A 65 -10.51 5.55 -1.55
N THR A 66 -11.68 5.10 -1.96
CA THR A 66 -12.11 5.02 -3.36
C THR A 66 -12.92 6.24 -3.78
N GLN A 67 -13.06 7.26 -2.91
CA GLN A 67 -13.69 8.52 -3.28
C GLN A 67 -12.99 9.16 -4.49
N GLY A 68 -13.77 9.48 -5.54
CA GLY A 68 -13.25 10.07 -6.78
C GLY A 68 -12.72 9.04 -7.78
N LEU A 69 -12.87 7.74 -7.52
CA LEU A 69 -12.51 6.70 -8.46
C LEU A 69 -13.33 6.81 -9.76
N THR A 70 -12.62 6.72 -10.88
CA THR A 70 -13.17 6.80 -12.24
C THR A 70 -12.69 5.63 -13.08
N LEU A 71 -13.30 5.43 -14.26
CA LEU A 71 -12.89 4.40 -15.23
C LEU A 71 -11.41 4.47 -15.65
N LYS A 72 -10.76 5.62 -15.51
CA LYS A 72 -9.31 5.74 -15.78
C LYS A 72 -8.48 4.92 -14.79
N HIS A 73 -8.90 4.86 -13.53
CA HIS A 73 -8.21 4.14 -12.45
C HIS A 73 -8.34 2.63 -12.60
N THR A 74 -9.45 2.15 -13.19
CA THR A 74 -9.73 0.73 -13.44
C THR A 74 -9.42 0.29 -14.87
N SER A 75 -8.75 1.14 -15.65
CA SER A 75 -8.40 0.85 -17.04
C SER A 75 -7.41 -0.32 -17.15
N MET A 76 -7.41 -1.02 -18.29
CA MET A 76 -6.46 -2.13 -18.55
C MET A 76 -5.00 -1.70 -18.39
N ARG A 77 -4.64 -0.46 -18.76
CA ARG A 77 -3.28 0.05 -18.56
C ARG A 77 -2.90 0.13 -17.08
N MET A 78 -3.84 0.54 -16.21
CA MET A 78 -3.63 0.55 -14.75
C MET A 78 -3.52 -0.86 -14.22
N PHE A 79 -4.39 -1.77 -14.67
CA PHE A 79 -4.32 -3.18 -14.29
C PHE A 79 -2.94 -3.79 -14.60
N TRP A 80 -2.41 -3.56 -15.81
CA TRP A 80 -1.08 -4.06 -16.17
C TRP A 80 0.05 -3.48 -15.31
N ARG A 81 -0.09 -2.26 -14.82
CA ARG A 81 0.91 -1.61 -13.94
C ARG A 81 0.84 -2.12 -12.50
N VAL A 82 -0.37 -2.35 -11.98
CA VAL A 82 -0.59 -2.73 -10.57
C VAL A 82 -0.51 -4.24 -10.35
N LYS A 83 -0.89 -5.05 -11.35
CA LYS A 83 -0.86 -6.53 -11.26
C LYS A 83 0.45 -7.11 -10.70
N PRO A 84 1.65 -6.63 -11.08
CA PRO A 84 2.91 -7.16 -10.55
C PRO A 84 3.15 -6.83 -9.07
N THR A 85 2.54 -5.78 -8.53
CA THR A 85 2.79 -5.29 -7.17
C THR A 85 1.81 -5.86 -6.15
N ILE A 86 0.59 -6.21 -6.56
CA ILE A 86 -0.45 -6.79 -5.69
C ILE A 86 0.06 -7.97 -4.85
N PRO A 87 0.73 -8.99 -5.41
CA PRO A 87 1.09 -10.18 -4.64
C PRO A 87 2.34 -10.00 -3.78
N LEU A 88 3.04 -8.85 -3.85
CA LEU A 88 4.34 -8.67 -3.19
C LEU A 88 4.26 -8.84 -1.67
N ALA A 89 3.26 -8.21 -1.04
CA ALA A 89 3.06 -8.29 0.40
C ALA A 89 2.80 -9.74 0.84
N ASP A 90 1.88 -10.44 0.16
CA ASP A 90 1.50 -11.81 0.50
C ASP A 90 2.63 -12.83 0.26
N LEU A 91 3.45 -12.63 -0.77
CA LEU A 91 4.52 -13.57 -1.13
C LEU A 91 5.80 -13.40 -0.30
N TYR A 92 6.15 -12.16 0.06
CA TYR A 92 7.47 -11.84 0.61
C TYR A 92 7.44 -11.23 2.01
N TYR A 93 6.28 -10.74 2.48
CA TYR A 93 6.13 -10.08 3.78
C TYR A 93 5.04 -10.78 4.61
N PRO A 94 5.28 -12.01 5.08
CA PRO A 94 4.29 -12.77 5.83
C PRO A 94 3.88 -12.01 7.11
N GLU A 95 2.59 -12.06 7.43
CA GLU A 95 1.99 -11.38 8.60
C GLU A 95 2.11 -9.85 8.62
N PHE A 96 2.65 -9.22 7.57
CA PHE A 96 2.80 -7.76 7.50
C PHE A 96 1.46 -7.04 7.38
N VAL A 97 0.53 -7.55 6.57
CA VAL A 97 -0.81 -6.98 6.42
C VAL A 97 -1.72 -7.55 7.50
N GLY A 98 -2.14 -6.70 8.45
CA GLY A 98 -3.01 -7.09 9.55
C GLY A 98 -4.50 -6.93 9.25
N ALA A 99 -4.85 -5.88 8.50
CA ALA A 99 -6.23 -5.60 8.10
C ALA A 99 -6.25 -4.77 6.82
N ALA A 100 -7.34 -4.88 6.06
CA ALA A 100 -7.65 -4.00 4.94
C ALA A 100 -9.09 -3.50 5.07
N ALA A 101 -9.29 -2.20 4.86
CA ALA A 101 -10.60 -1.58 4.83
C ALA A 101 -10.72 -0.68 3.60
N GLU A 102 -11.89 -0.71 2.98
CA GLU A 102 -12.27 0.22 1.92
C GLU A 102 -13.21 1.29 2.49
N LEU A 103 -13.01 2.52 2.07
CA LEU A 103 -13.87 3.66 2.35
C LEU A 103 -14.43 4.21 1.03
N ASN A 104 -15.69 4.65 1.07
CA ASN A 104 -16.45 5.26 -0.04
C ASN A 104 -16.69 4.35 -1.25
#